data_AF-A0A925VQR0-F1
#
_entry.id   AF-A0A925VQR0-F1
#
_cell.length_a   1.000
_cell.length_b   1.000
_cell.length_c   1.000
_cell.angle_alpha   90.00
_cell.angle_beta   90.00
_cell.angle_gamma   90.00
#
_symmetry.space_group_name_H-M   'P 1'
#
loop_
_entity.id
_entity.type
_entity.pdbx_description
1 polymer ?
#
loop_
_entity_poly.entity_id
_entity_poly.type
_entity_poly.pdbx_seq_one_letter_code
_entity_poly.pdbx_strand_id
1 'polypeptide(L)' 'MPENLTRNCTTEAQLDKIIKGQERKFRWRDDWPAMEKAIQEAGTAAILAHGRSRKPDSLLPE' A
#
# COMPACT_ATOMS: atom_id res chain seq x y z
N MET A 1 -7.02 1.42 -11.63
CA MET A 1 -6.49 2.79 -11.33
C MET A 1 -5.87 2.97 -9.94
N PRO A 2 -6.14 2.15 -8.89
CA PRO A 2 -5.32 2.13 -7.67
C PRO A 2 -4.08 1.21 -7.78
N GLU A 3 -4.13 0.19 -8.65
CA GLU A 3 -3.03 -0.78 -8.84
C GLU A 3 -1.72 -0.13 -9.26
N ASN A 4 -1.75 0.97 -10.03
CA ASN A 4 -0.51 1.66 -10.42
C ASN A 4 0.10 2.48 -9.26
N LEU A 5 -0.72 2.95 -8.31
CA LEU A 5 -0.26 3.68 -7.13
C LEU A 5 0.34 2.72 -6.09
N THR A 6 -0.29 1.56 -5.90
CA THR A 6 0.16 0.56 -4.91
C THR A 6 1.19 -0.44 -5.46
N ARG A 7 1.45 -0.47 -6.78
CA ARG A 7 2.45 -1.36 -7.41
C ARG A 7 3.87 -1.25 -6.88
N ASN A 8 4.26 -0.10 -6.34
CA ASN A 8 5.57 0.11 -5.71
C ASN A 8 5.43 0.33 -4.19
N CYS A 9 4.27 0.03 -3.62
CA CYS A 9 4.02 0.19 -2.19
C CYS A 9 4.63 -1.00 -1.45
N THR A 10 5.85 -0.80 -0.95
CA THR A 10 6.61 -1.84 -0.25
C THR A 10 6.66 -1.64 1.26
N THR A 11 6.27 -0.45 1.73
CA THR A 11 6.31 -0.06 3.15
C THR A 11 5.05 0.74 3.52
N GLU A 12 4.67 0.67 4.79
CA GLU A 12 3.53 1.45 5.33
C GLU A 12 3.75 2.96 5.15
N ALA A 13 5.00 3.44 5.22
CA ALA A 13 5.33 4.84 4.98
C ALA A 13 5.02 5.29 3.53
N GLN A 14 5.21 4.41 2.55
CA GLN A 14 4.79 4.70 1.17
C GLN A 14 3.27 4.69 1.04
N LEU A 15 2.59 3.74 1.71
CA LEU A 15 1.13 3.66 1.71
C LEU A 15 0.51 4.94 2.26
N ASP A 16 0.96 5.39 3.43
CA ASP A 16 0.49 6.62 4.07
C ASP A 16 0.72 7.86 3.17
N LYS A 17 1.86 7.91 2.48
CA LYS A 17 2.18 8.99 1.53
C LYS A 17 1.25 8.98 0.31
N ILE A 18 0.87 7.80 -0.18
CA ILE A 18 -0.11 7.64 -1.26
C ILE A 18 -1.49 8.07 -0.78
N ILE A 19 -1.93 7.59 0.38
CA ILE A 19 -3.24 7.94 0.98
C ILE A 19 -3.34 9.45 1.17
N LYS A 20 -2.36 10.10 1.81
CA LYS A 20 -2.34 11.56 1.98
C LYS A 20 -2.28 12.34 0.67
N GLY A 21 -1.60 11.81 -0.34
CA GLY A 21 -1.54 12.41 -1.68
C GLY A 21 -2.89 12.34 -2.40
N GLN A 22 -3.60 11.22 -2.26
CA GLN A 22 -4.95 11.04 -2.78
C GLN A 22 -5.96 11.85 -1.97
N GLU A 23 -5.84 11.89 -0.65
CA GLU A 23 -6.68 12.68 0.26
C GLU A 23 -6.66 14.14 -0.18
N ARG A 24 -5.50 14.78 -0.35
CA ARG A 24 -5.47 16.19 -0.80
C ARG A 24 -6.17 16.42 -2.15
N LYS A 25 -6.20 15.42 -3.03
CA LYS A 25 -6.83 15.50 -4.36
C LYS A 25 -8.32 15.15 -4.34
N PHE A 26 -8.75 14.26 -3.46
CA PHE A 26 -10.07 13.63 -3.46
C PHE A 26 -10.86 13.83 -2.16
N ARG A 27 -10.30 14.52 -1.17
CA ARG A 27 -10.93 14.85 0.13
C ARG A 27 -12.27 15.56 -0.02
N TRP A 28 -12.47 16.29 -1.11
CA TRP A 28 -13.74 16.96 -1.39
C TRP A 28 -14.83 16.00 -1.90
N ARG A 29 -14.50 14.73 -2.17
CA ARG A 29 -15.48 13.69 -2.54
C ARG A 29 -16.02 12.98 -1.30
N ASP A 30 -17.34 12.81 -1.24
CA ASP A 30 -18.01 11.99 -0.23
C ASP A 30 -17.56 10.52 -0.23
N ASP A 31 -17.15 9.98 -1.39
CA ASP A 31 -16.64 8.61 -1.51
C ASP A 31 -15.18 8.42 -1.06
N TRP A 32 -14.52 9.47 -0.54
CA TRP A 32 -13.14 9.38 -0.04
C TRP A 32 -12.92 8.24 0.96
N PRO A 33 -13.69 8.09 2.05
CA PRO A 33 -13.50 6.99 3.02
C PRO A 33 -13.57 5.59 2.39
N ALA A 34 -14.43 5.38 1.39
CA ALA A 34 -14.48 4.10 0.67
C ALA A 34 -13.22 3.87 -0.18
N MET A 35 -12.70 4.93 -0.77
CA MET A 35 -11.50 4.90 -1.61
C MET A 35 -10.22 4.75 -0.79
N GLU A 36 -10.12 5.44 0.34
CA GLU A 36 -9.04 5.29 1.32
C GLU A 36 -8.92 3.84 1.77
N LYS A 37 -10.04 3.22 2.16
CA LYS A 37 -10.08 1.82 2.55
C LYS A 37 -9.59 0.90 1.44
N ALA A 38 -10.04 1.11 0.20
CA ALA A 38 -9.56 0.33 -0.95
C ALA A 38 -8.05 0.49 -1.21
N ILE A 39 -7.50 1.70 -1.04
CA ILE A 39 -6.05 1.96 -1.16
C ILE A 39 -5.30 1.27 -0.01
N GLN A 40 -5.83 1.33 1.21
CA GLN A 40 -5.21 0.74 2.39
C GLN A 40 -5.18 -0.79 2.29
N GLU A 41 -6.27 -1.41 1.83
CA GLU A 41 -6.34 -2.86 1.57
C GLU A 41 -5.37 -3.26 0.45
N ALA A 42 -5.39 -2.56 -0.69
CA ALA A 42 -4.48 -2.85 -1.81
C ALA A 42 -3.01 -2.61 -1.45
N GLY A 43 -2.72 -1.58 -0.66
CA GLY A 43 -1.39 -1.24 -0.18
C GLY A 43 -0.86 -2.25 0.84
N THR A 44 -1.70 -2.66 1.78
CA THR A 44 -1.37 -3.71 2.76
C THR A 44 -1.10 -5.04 2.06
N ALA A 45 -1.94 -5.41 1.09
CA ALA A 45 -1.73 -6.59 0.26
C ALA A 45 -0.42 -6.52 -0.53
N ALA A 46 -0.07 -5.35 -1.10
CA ALA A 46 1.20 -5.14 -1.79
C ALA A 46 2.41 -5.24 -0.84
N ILE A 47 2.33 -4.64 0.35
CA ILE A 47 3.37 -4.74 1.38
C ILE A 47 3.57 -6.20 1.81
N LEU A 48 2.49 -6.93 2.04
CA LEU A 48 2.54 -8.36 2.38
C LEU A 48 3.14 -9.21 1.24
N ALA A 49 2.77 -8.92 -0.02
CA ALA A 49 3.33 -9.61 -1.18
C ALA A 49 4.83 -9.33 -1.33
N HIS A 50 5.27 -8.08 -1.14
CA HIS A 50 6.69 -7.72 -1.16
C HIS A 50 7.47 -8.28 0.04
N GLY A 51 6.87 -8.30 1.23
CA GLY A 51 7.45 -8.90 2.43
C GLY A 51 7.68 -10.41 2.26
N ARG A 52 6.76 -11.12 1.60
CA ARG A 52 6.94 -12.53 1.23
C ARG A 52 7.99 -12.73 0.13
N SER A 53 8.11 -11.82 -0.82
CA SER A 53 9.14 -11.91 -1.86
C SER A 53 10.55 -11.58 -1.36
N ARG A 54 10.72 -11.00 -0.15
CA ARG A 54 12.04 -10.58 0.34
C ARG A 54 12.74 -11.56 1.29
N LYS A 55 12.13 -12.68 1.72
CA LYS A 55 12.84 -13.81 2.36
C LYS A 55 12.12 -15.14 2.04
N PRO A 56 12.87 -16.17 1.60
CA PRO A 56 13.75 -16.86 2.53
C PRO A 56 15.18 -17.01 2.01
N ASP A 57 15.99 -15.95 2.11
CA ASP A 57 17.46 -16.11 2.13
C ASP A 57 17.97 -15.57 3.47
N SER A 58 17.68 -16.31 4.54
CA SER A 58 18.29 -16.18 5.89
C SER A 58 17.84 -17.31 6.83
N LEU A 59 17.27 -18.42 6.34
CA LEU A 59 16.90 -19.56 7.17
C LEU A 59 17.87 -20.71 6.90
N LEU A 60 19.14 -20.49 7.26
CA LEU A 60 20.10 -21.56 7.54
C LEU A 60 20.51 -21.43 9.01
N PRO A 61 19.99 -22.28 9.91
CA PRO A 61 20.71 -22.60 11.14
C PRO A 61 21.84 -23.59 10.79
N GLU A 62 23.09 -23.19 11.05
CA GLU A 62 24.20 -24.14 11.28
C GLU A 62 24.12 -24.69 12.71
#